data_AF-A0A931UFU9-F1
#
_entry.id   AF-A0A931UFU9-F1
#
_cell.length_a   1.000
_cell.length_b   1.000
_cell.length_c   1.000
_cell.angle_alpha   90.00
_cell.angle_beta   90.00
_cell.angle_gamma   90.00
#
_symmetry.space_group_name_H-M   'P 1'
#
loop_
_entity.id
_entity.type
_entity.pdbx_description
1 polymer ?
#
loop_
_entity_poly.entity_id
_entity_poly.type
_entity_poly.pdbx_seq_one_letter_code
_entity_poly.pdbx_strand_id
1 'polypeptide(L)'
;MRAITFALAAGSILGWLSLSPLYRLAQRWDLPRGKNLLQGLVTYAGNHRIIAVTIVLSLVAHFIQSWVHILLGHALDLEIPWSYAFILYPLVGVFSALPVSLNGIGLREGGYLFLLSQLDVTSEKAIAFSLLWFVIVALDSLVGGLVFILKKSPKPSRIVSEI
;
A
#
# COMPACT_ATOMS: atom_id res chain seq x y z
N MET A 1 5.38 22.60 3.89
CA MET A 1 4.48 21.61 3.25
C MET A 1 4.63 21.51 1.73
N ARG A 2 4.69 22.61 0.96
CA ARG A 2 4.78 22.55 -0.52
C ARG A 2 6.06 21.89 -1.09
N ALA A 3 7.20 21.99 -0.42
CA ALA A 3 8.46 21.42 -0.89
C ALA A 3 8.46 19.88 -0.91
N ILE A 4 7.78 19.24 0.03
CA ILE A 4 7.72 17.77 0.15
C ILE A 4 6.88 17.18 -0.99
N THR A 5 5.77 17.84 -1.36
CA THR A 5 4.95 17.44 -2.52
C THR A 5 5.70 17.55 -3.84
N PHE A 6 6.52 18.60 -4.03
CA PHE A 6 7.34 18.73 -5.24
C PHE A 6 8.48 17.71 -5.29
N ALA A 7 9.09 17.37 -4.15
CA ALA A 7 10.14 16.36 -4.08
C ALA A 7 9.62 14.95 -4.41
N LEU A 8 8.42 14.59 -3.94
CA LEU A 8 7.77 13.31 -4.27
C LEU A 8 7.35 13.23 -5.74
N ALA A 9 6.82 14.32 -6.29
CA ALA A 9 6.49 14.41 -7.71
C ALA A 9 7.75 14.30 -8.59
N ALA A 10 8.84 14.99 -8.23
CA ALA A 10 10.11 14.92 -8.92
C ALA A 10 10.74 13.51 -8.82
N GLY A 11 10.67 12.86 -7.65
CA GLY A 11 11.15 11.50 -7.46
C GLY A 11 10.38 10.48 -8.31
N SER A 12 9.07 10.67 -8.46
CA SER A 12 8.22 9.82 -9.30
C SER A 12 8.57 9.97 -10.79
N ILE A 13 8.86 11.20 -11.24
CA ILE A 13 9.27 11.50 -12.62
C ILE A 13 10.70 11.01 -12.90
N LEU A 14 11.62 11.14 -11.95
CA LEU A 14 12.99 10.62 -12.06
C LEU A 14 13.02 9.09 -12.05
N GLY A 15 12.16 8.45 -11.25
CA GLY A 15 11.91 7.01 -11.30
C GLY A 15 11.38 6.57 -12.67
N TRP A 16 10.42 7.32 -13.23
CA TRP A 16 9.87 7.10 -14.56
C TRP A 16 10.92 7.18 -15.66
N LEU A 17 11.76 8.21 -15.62
CA LEU A 17 12.80 8.46 -16.62
C LEU A 17 13.94 7.45 -16.52
N SER A 18 14.32 7.04 -15.30
CA SER A 18 15.43 6.11 -15.05
C SER A 18 15.11 4.65 -15.40
N LEU A 19 13.83 4.25 -15.45
CA LEU A 19 13.40 2.92 -15.91
C LEU A 19 13.87 2.62 -17.34
N SER A 20 13.93 3.63 -18.21
CA SER A 20 14.30 3.44 -19.62
C SER A 20 15.81 3.20 -19.90
N PRO A 21 16.78 3.87 -19.23
CA PRO A 21 18.19 3.47 -19.29
C PRO A 21 18.50 2.23 -18.44
N LEU A 22 17.83 2.01 -17.31
CA LEU A 22 18.00 0.79 -16.50
C LEU A 22 17.59 -0.47 -17.27
N TYR A 23 16.48 -0.41 -18.03
CA TYR A 23 16.08 -1.49 -18.93
C TYR A 23 17.14 -1.78 -20.01
N ARG A 24 17.71 -0.73 -20.63
CA ARG A 24 18.77 -0.89 -21.65
C ARG A 24 20.07 -1.45 -21.07
N LEU A 25 20.44 -1.06 -19.85
CA LEU A 25 21.64 -1.55 -19.16
C LEU A 25 21.46 -2.99 -18.66
N ALA A 26 20.28 -3.34 -18.15
CA ALA A 26 19.92 -4.70 -17.75
C ALA A 26 19.75 -5.66 -18.94
N GLN A 27 19.55 -5.15 -20.16
CA GLN A 27 19.60 -5.97 -21.37
C GLN A 27 21.04 -6.34 -21.79
N ARG A 28 22.01 -5.47 -21.46
CA ARG A 28 23.45 -5.70 -21.72
C ARG A 28 24.06 -6.71 -20.74
N TRP A 29 23.52 -6.80 -19.53
CA TRP A 29 23.98 -7.73 -18.50
C TRP A 29 22.96 -8.85 -18.42
N ASP A 30 23.33 -10.07 -18.84
CA ASP A 30 22.43 -11.22 -18.96
C ASP A 30 21.89 -11.68 -17.59
N LEU A 31 20.92 -10.94 -17.03
CA LEU A 31 20.32 -11.15 -15.71
C LEU A 31 19.04 -12.00 -15.85
N PRO A 32 19.12 -13.35 -15.74
CA PRO A 32 17.99 -14.24 -16.04
C PRO A 32 16.79 -14.05 -15.09
N ARG A 33 16.99 -13.58 -13.85
CA ARG A 33 15.93 -13.40 -12.85
C ARG A 33 15.23 -12.02 -12.90
N GLY A 34 15.84 -11.01 -13.51
CA GLY A 34 15.33 -9.63 -13.54
C GLY A 34 14.58 -9.23 -14.81
N LYS A 35 14.79 -9.98 -15.91
CA LYS A 35 14.23 -9.67 -17.24
C LYS A 35 12.70 -9.60 -17.23
N ASN A 36 12.02 -10.56 -16.61
CA ASN A 36 10.55 -10.60 -16.58
C ASN A 36 9.93 -9.43 -15.78
N LEU A 37 10.57 -9.02 -14.68
CA LEU A 37 10.14 -7.88 -13.86
C LEU A 37 10.33 -6.55 -14.62
N LEU A 38 11.49 -6.37 -15.25
CA LEU A 38 11.81 -5.17 -16.03
C LEU A 38 10.95 -5.05 -17.28
N GLN A 39 10.65 -6.16 -17.95
CA GLN A 39 9.79 -6.19 -19.12
C GLN A 39 8.33 -5.87 -18.77
N GLY A 40 7.84 -6.35 -17.61
CA GLY A 40 6.55 -5.97 -17.06
C GLY A 40 6.46 -4.46 -16.79
N LEU A 41 7.48 -3.89 -16.13
CA LEU A 41 7.54 -2.45 -15.82
C LEU A 41 7.57 -1.57 -17.08
N VAL A 42 8.37 -1.93 -18.10
CA VAL A 42 8.46 -1.15 -19.35
C VAL A 42 7.18 -1.26 -20.19
N THR A 43 6.55 -2.43 -20.22
CA THR A 43 5.25 -2.62 -20.92
C THR A 43 4.14 -1.82 -20.26
N TYR A 44 4.12 -1.77 -18.92
CA TYR A 44 3.18 -0.93 -18.15
C TYR A 44 3.45 0.57 -18.37
N ALA A 45 4.72 0.96 -18.44
CA ALA A 45 5.14 2.35 -18.64
C ALA A 45 4.78 2.90 -20.03
N GLY A 46 4.65 2.03 -21.04
CA GLY A 46 4.26 2.44 -22.39
C GLY A 46 2.78 2.83 -22.54
N ASN A 47 1.91 2.50 -21.58
CA ASN A 47 0.47 2.70 -21.71
C ASN A 47 -0.07 3.70 -20.67
N HIS A 48 -0.13 4.98 -21.04
CA HIS A 48 -0.61 6.07 -20.20
C HIS A 48 -2.01 5.82 -19.60
N ARG A 49 -2.88 5.09 -20.30
CA ARG A 49 -4.24 4.78 -19.81
C ARG A 49 -4.19 3.83 -18.62
N ILE A 50 -3.36 2.79 -18.68
CA ILE A 50 -3.21 1.82 -17.59
C ILE A 50 -2.63 2.51 -16.35
N ILE A 51 -1.64 3.39 -16.54
CA ILE A 51 -1.03 4.17 -15.46
C ILE A 51 -2.07 5.10 -14.83
N ALA A 52 -2.82 5.85 -15.63
CA ALA A 52 -3.86 6.74 -15.13
C ALA A 52 -4.93 5.97 -14.34
N VAL A 53 -5.42 4.85 -14.87
CA VAL A 53 -6.40 3.99 -14.17
C VAL A 53 -5.83 3.46 -12.86
N THR A 54 -4.57 3.00 -12.84
CA THR A 54 -3.92 2.47 -11.63
C THR A 54 -3.75 3.56 -10.56
N ILE A 55 -3.37 4.78 -10.96
CA ILE A 55 -3.26 5.94 -10.06
C ILE A 55 -4.63 6.27 -9.47
N VAL A 56 -5.67 6.36 -10.30
CA VAL A 56 -7.03 6.67 -9.84
C VAL A 56 -7.53 5.59 -8.87
N LEU A 57 -7.38 4.31 -9.21
CA LEU A 57 -7.75 3.21 -8.32
C LEU A 57 -6.98 3.27 -7.00
N SER A 58 -5.68 3.58 -7.03
CA SER A 58 -4.87 3.73 -5.81
C SER A 58 -5.36 4.89 -4.95
N LEU A 59 -5.68 6.04 -5.55
CA LEU A 59 -6.21 7.19 -4.83
C LEU A 59 -7.58 6.88 -4.19
N VAL A 60 -8.46 6.20 -4.92
CA VAL A 60 -9.76 5.76 -4.40
C VAL A 60 -9.57 4.81 -3.21
N ALA A 61 -8.66 3.84 -3.31
CA ALA A 61 -8.34 2.95 -2.21
C ALA A 61 -7.84 3.72 -0.98
N HIS A 62 -6.90 4.65 -1.14
CA HIS A 62 -6.39 5.46 -0.02
C HIS A 62 -7.48 6.36 0.59
N PHE A 63 -8.38 6.90 -0.23
CA PHE A 63 -9.51 7.71 0.23
C PHE A 63 -10.47 6.88 1.08
N ILE A 64 -10.82 5.67 0.63
CA ILE A 64 -11.66 4.73 1.38
C ILE A 64 -10.97 4.39 2.71
N GLN A 65 -9.68 4.06 2.68
CA GLN A 65 -8.93 3.74 3.89
C GLN A 65 -8.91 4.90 4.89
N SER A 66 -8.66 6.11 4.42
CA SER A 66 -8.72 7.32 5.25
C SER A 66 -10.10 7.52 5.85
N TRP A 67 -11.17 7.26 5.10
CA TRP A 67 -12.54 7.38 5.62
C TRP A 67 -12.82 6.39 6.74
N VAL A 68 -12.36 5.14 6.57
CA VAL A 68 -12.52 4.11 7.61
C VAL A 68 -11.81 4.54 8.90
N HIS A 69 -10.64 5.17 8.83
CA HIS A 69 -9.93 5.66 10.02
C HIS A 69 -10.69 6.76 10.76
N ILE A 70 -11.39 7.62 10.04
CA ILE A 70 -12.26 8.65 10.63
C ILE A 70 -13.45 7.99 11.34
N LEU A 71 -14.05 6.98 10.73
CA LEU A 71 -15.13 6.21 11.35
C LEU A 71 -14.66 5.46 12.61
N LEU A 72 -13.46 4.89 12.61
CA LEU A 72 -12.85 4.32 13.83
C LEU A 72 -12.65 5.39 14.90
N GLY A 73 -12.20 6.58 14.50
CA GLY A 73 -12.02 7.71 15.41
C GLY A 73 -13.34 8.04 16.10
N HIS A 74 -14.40 8.23 15.32
CA HIS A 74 -15.74 8.47 15.86
C HIS A 74 -16.25 7.33 16.76
N ALA A 75 -15.95 6.07 16.43
CA ALA A 75 -16.33 4.92 17.27
C ALA A 75 -15.64 4.92 18.65
N LEU A 76 -14.50 5.61 18.78
CA LEU A 76 -13.74 5.77 20.03
C LEU A 76 -13.87 7.16 20.65
N ASP A 77 -14.84 7.96 20.15
CA ASP A 77 -15.05 9.33 20.58
C ASP A 77 -13.77 10.17 20.42
N LEU A 78 -13.19 10.11 19.20
CA LEU A 78 -12.02 10.85 18.77
C LEU A 78 -12.36 11.68 17.52
N GLU A 79 -12.06 12.97 17.57
CA GLU A 79 -12.19 13.86 16.44
C GLU A 79 -10.86 13.90 15.66
N ILE A 80 -10.75 13.06 14.64
CA ILE A 80 -9.56 13.04 13.77
C ILE A 80 -9.82 13.93 12.55
N PRO A 81 -9.03 14.99 12.33
CA PRO A 81 -9.17 15.83 11.14
C PRO A 81 -8.98 15.02 9.87
N TRP A 82 -9.80 15.31 8.85
CA TRP A 82 -9.81 14.58 7.59
C TRP A 82 -8.43 14.58 6.88
N SER A 83 -7.75 15.72 6.91
CA SER A 83 -6.39 15.88 6.39
C SER A 83 -5.35 15.04 7.13
N TYR A 84 -5.56 14.82 8.44
CA TYR A 84 -4.67 14.02 9.27
C TYR A 84 -4.87 12.52 9.00
N ALA A 85 -6.13 12.07 8.88
CA ALA A 85 -6.45 10.68 8.56
C ALA A 85 -5.82 10.20 7.24
N PHE A 86 -5.73 11.10 6.25
CA PHE A 86 -5.13 10.80 4.94
C PHE A 86 -3.60 10.58 5.03
N ILE A 87 -2.94 11.10 6.05
CA ILE A 87 -1.51 10.91 6.32
C ILE A 87 -1.30 9.74 7.29
N LEU A 88 -2.21 9.57 8.24
CA LEU A 88 -2.16 8.56 9.29
C LEU A 88 -2.03 7.15 8.69
N TYR A 89 -2.94 6.77 7.80
CA TYR A 89 -2.97 5.42 7.23
C TYR A 89 -1.70 5.07 6.42
N PRO A 90 -1.26 5.88 5.43
CA PRO A 90 -0.05 5.58 4.67
C PRO A 90 1.19 5.49 5.55
N LEU A 91 1.32 6.38 6.54
CA LEU A 91 2.51 6.44 7.38
C LEU A 91 2.60 5.24 8.33
N VAL A 92 1.47 4.84 8.93
CA VAL A 92 1.39 3.58 9.69
C VAL A 92 1.61 2.36 8.80
N GLY A 93 1.15 2.42 7.55
CA GLY A 93 1.45 1.40 6.54
C GLY A 93 2.94 1.25 6.28
N VAL A 94 3.69 2.36 6.19
CA VAL A 94 5.15 2.35 6.08
C VAL A 94 5.80 1.71 7.30
N PHE A 95 5.38 2.06 8.52
CA PHE A 95 5.88 1.41 9.74
C PHE A 95 5.61 -0.09 9.74
N SER A 96 4.41 -0.49 9.32
CA SER A 96 3.99 -1.90 9.29
C SER A 96 4.67 -2.72 8.18
N ALA A 97 5.09 -2.06 7.09
CA ALA A 97 5.80 -2.69 5.98
C ALA A 97 7.28 -2.94 6.30
N LEU A 98 7.83 -2.34 7.37
CA LEU A 98 9.18 -2.63 7.80
C LEU A 98 9.27 -4.10 8.24
N PRO A 99 10.23 -4.89 7.73
CA PRO A 99 10.39 -6.31 8.05
C PRO A 99 11.03 -6.53 9.43
N VAL A 100 10.70 -5.66 10.39
CA VAL A 100 11.19 -5.67 11.76
C VAL A 100 10.22 -6.44 12.66
N SER A 101 8.94 -6.54 12.28
CA SER A 101 7.92 -7.29 13.04
C SER A 101 7.05 -8.18 12.15
N LEU A 102 6.51 -9.24 12.74
CA LEU A 102 5.51 -10.09 12.09
C LEU A 102 4.21 -9.28 11.94
N ASN A 103 3.81 -9.02 10.70
CA ASN A 103 2.58 -8.29 10.35
C ASN A 103 2.47 -6.87 10.94
N GLY A 104 3.59 -6.24 11.29
CA GLY A 104 3.53 -4.91 11.92
C GLY A 104 3.12 -4.92 13.40
N ILE A 105 3.02 -6.08 14.07
CA ILE A 105 2.67 -6.14 15.50
C ILE A 105 3.75 -5.39 16.31
N GLY A 106 3.34 -4.46 17.17
CA GLY A 106 4.22 -3.51 17.87
C GLY A 106 4.54 -2.24 17.06
N LEU A 107 4.92 -2.34 15.78
CA LEU A 107 5.21 -1.16 14.94
C LEU A 107 3.95 -0.38 14.57
N ARG A 108 2.85 -1.08 14.30
CA ARG A 108 1.56 -0.48 14.03
C ARG A 108 0.99 0.18 15.27
N GLU A 109 1.00 -0.51 16.40
CA GLU A 109 0.55 0.04 17.69
C GLU A 109 1.37 1.26 18.08
N GLY A 110 2.70 1.15 18.00
CA GLY A 110 3.63 2.26 18.23
C GLY A 110 3.42 3.42 17.25
N GLY A 111 3.14 3.12 15.98
CA GLY A 111 2.83 4.13 14.96
C GLY A 111 1.56 4.91 15.28
N TYR A 112 0.48 4.23 15.67
CA TYR A 112 -0.76 4.89 16.10
C TYR A 112 -0.58 5.66 17.41
N LEU A 113 0.10 5.09 18.41
CA LEU A 113 0.47 5.79 19.65
C LEU A 113 1.22 7.09 19.35
N PHE A 114 2.27 7.02 18.53
CA PHE A 114 3.09 8.17 18.17
C PHE A 114 2.29 9.23 17.41
N LEU A 115 1.51 8.83 16.40
CA LEU A 115 0.79 9.79 15.57
C LEU A 115 -0.42 10.39 16.30
N LEU A 116 -1.26 9.56 16.93
CA LEU A 116 -2.44 10.06 17.65
C LEU A 116 -2.06 10.88 18.89
N SER A 117 -0.90 10.64 19.52
CA SER A 117 -0.42 11.53 20.59
C SER A 117 -0.15 12.97 20.13
N GLN A 118 0.07 13.21 18.83
CA GLN A 118 0.17 14.57 18.26
C GLN A 118 -1.17 15.31 18.22
N LEU A 119 -2.28 14.58 18.44
CA LEU A 119 -3.64 15.11 18.57
C LEU A 119 -4.12 15.05 20.03
N ASP A 120 -3.19 14.97 20.99
CA ASP A 120 -3.47 14.86 22.43
C ASP A 120 -4.35 13.65 22.81
N VAL A 121 -4.33 12.60 21.99
CA VAL A 121 -5.06 11.36 22.27
C VAL A 121 -4.31 10.52 23.30
N THR A 122 -5.02 10.00 24.30
CA THR A 122 -4.41 9.15 25.34
C THR A 122 -3.91 7.82 24.76
N SER A 123 -2.87 7.28 25.39
CA SER A 123 -2.29 6.00 24.99
C SER A 123 -3.31 4.86 25.00
N GLU A 124 -4.27 4.83 25.92
CA GLU A 124 -5.30 3.79 25.94
C GLU A 124 -6.19 3.86 24.69
N LYS A 125 -6.64 5.07 24.32
CA LYS A 125 -7.46 5.27 23.11
C LYS A 125 -6.69 4.96 21.83
N ALA A 126 -5.40 5.31 21.75
CA ALA A 126 -4.56 5.02 20.59
C ALA A 126 -4.32 3.51 20.41
N ILE A 127 -4.10 2.78 21.51
CA ILE A 127 -3.98 1.31 21.48
C ILE A 127 -5.31 0.68 21.05
N ALA A 128 -6.43 1.13 21.63
CA ALA A 128 -7.76 0.66 21.25
C ALA A 128 -8.04 0.88 19.75
N PHE A 129 -7.66 2.05 19.21
CA PHE A 129 -7.75 2.36 17.79
C PHE A 129 -6.97 1.36 16.94
N SER A 130 -5.70 1.11 17.30
CA SER A 130 -4.83 0.18 16.57
C SER A 130 -5.37 -1.25 16.56
N LEU A 131 -5.98 -1.68 17.67
CA LEU A 131 -6.51 -3.03 17.84
C LEU A 131 -7.84 -3.18 17.07
N LEU A 132 -8.71 -2.17 17.11
CA LEU A 132 -9.93 -2.16 16.32
C LEU A 132 -9.62 -2.22 14.83
N TRP A 133 -8.62 -1.47 14.38
CA TRP A 133 -8.14 -1.52 13.00
C TRP A 133 -7.64 -2.92 12.62
N PHE A 134 -6.88 -3.57 13.51
CA PHE A 134 -6.43 -4.95 13.29
C PHE A 134 -7.58 -5.93 13.11
N VAL A 135 -8.61 -5.85 13.96
CA VAL A 135 -9.79 -6.72 13.86
C VAL A 135 -10.47 -6.53 12.50
N ILE A 136 -10.62 -5.29 12.04
CA ILE A 136 -11.21 -5.00 10.73
C ILE A 136 -10.40 -5.64 9.60
N VAL A 137 -9.08 -5.47 9.61
CA VAL A 137 -8.19 -6.09 8.60
C VAL A 137 -8.23 -7.62 8.67
N ALA A 138 -8.30 -8.19 9.88
CA ALA A 138 -8.40 -9.64 10.07
C ALA A 138 -9.72 -10.19 9.51
N LEU A 139 -10.84 -9.49 9.72
CA LEU A 139 -12.14 -9.86 9.16
C LEU A 139 -12.15 -9.75 7.63
N ASP A 140 -11.61 -8.68 7.06
CA ASP A 140 -11.47 -8.51 5.61
C ASP A 140 -10.61 -9.64 5.00
N SER A 141 -9.50 -9.96 5.66
CA SER A 141 -8.61 -11.06 5.25
C SER A 141 -9.31 -12.42 5.32
N LEU A 142 -10.18 -12.63 6.31
CA LEU A 142 -10.96 -13.86 6.43
C LEU A 142 -11.97 -14.01 5.29
N VAL A 143 -12.63 -12.92 4.89
CA VAL A 143 -13.52 -12.91 3.71
C VAL A 143 -12.73 -13.26 2.45
N GLY A 144 -11.55 -12.64 2.24
CA GLY A 144 -10.66 -12.96 1.13
C GLY A 144 -10.20 -14.43 1.15
N GLY A 145 -9.87 -14.96 2.32
CA GLY A 145 -9.49 -16.36 2.52
C GLY A 145 -10.63 -17.34 2.21
N LEU A 146 -11.86 -17.00 2.61
CA LEU A 146 -13.04 -17.81 2.31
C LEU A 146 -13.31 -17.84 0.80
N VAL A 147 -13.24 -16.67 0.13
CA VAL A 147 -13.37 -16.59 -1.33
C VAL A 147 -12.28 -17.42 -2.02
N PHE A 148 -11.04 -17.38 -1.51
CA PHE A 148 -9.93 -18.17 -2.05
C PHE A 148 -10.19 -19.68 -1.97
N ILE A 149 -10.68 -20.18 -0.83
CA ILE A 149 -11.00 -21.61 -0.65
C ILE A 149 -12.17 -22.05 -1.55
N LEU A 150 -13.18 -21.19 -1.70
CA LEU A 150 -14.36 -21.50 -2.52
C LEU A 150 -14.08 -21.40 -4.03
N LYS A 151 -13.04 -20.68 -4.44
CA LYS A 151 -12.70 -20.50 -5.85
C LYS A 151 -11.94 -21.71 -6.37
N LYS A 152 -12.57 -22.46 -7.27
CA LYS A 152 -11.94 -23.61 -7.96
C LYS A 152 -10.75 -23.13 -8.78
N SER A 153 -9.57 -23.72 -8.58
CA SER A 153 -8.36 -23.38 -9.33
C SER A 153 -8.63 -23.41 -10.83
N PRO A 154 -8.25 -22.36 -11.59
CA PRO A 154 -8.34 -22.39 -13.04
C PRO A 154 -7.61 -23.62 -13.57
N LYS A 155 -8.25 -24.40 -14.46
CA LYS A 155 -7.57 -25.48 -15.18
C LYS A 155 -6.35 -24.88 -15.88
N PRO A 156 -5.14 -25.46 -15.74
CA PRO A 156 -3.97 -25.00 -16.47
C PRO A 156 -4.31 -24.94 -17.96
N SER A 157 -4.12 -23.78 -18.60
CA SER A 157 -4.27 -23.65 -20.05
C SER A 157 -3.27 -24.58 -20.73
N ARG A 158 -3.75 -25.47 -21.62
CA ARG A 158 -2.99 -26.51 -22.35
C ARG A 158 -1.79 -26.04 -23.20
N ILE A 159 -1.42 -24.76 -23.15
CA ILE A 159 -0.39 -24.16 -24.01
C ILE A 159 1.03 -24.64 -23.63
N VAL A 160 1.23 -25.25 -22.46
CA VAL A 160 2.55 -25.69 -21.97
C VAL A 160 2.87 -27.16 -22.31
N SER A 161 1.96 -27.92 -22.95
CA SER A 161 2.22 -29.34 -23.28
C SER A 161 2.76 -29.59 -24.70
N GLU A 162 3.03 -28.54 -25.48
CA GLU A 162 3.57 -28.65 -26.85
C GLU A 162 4.94 -27.98 -27.05
N ILE A 163 5.65 -27.66 -25.96
CA ILE A 163 7.06 -27.22 -25.98
C ILE A 163 7.88 -28.22 -25.16
#